data_AF-A0A377ZPL8-F1
#
_entry.id   AF-A0A377ZPL8-F1
#
_cell.length_a   1.000
_cell.length_b   1.000
_cell.length_c   1.000
_cell.angle_alpha   90.00
_cell.angle_beta   90.00
_cell.angle_gamma   90.00
#
_symmetry.space_group_name_H-M   'P 1'
#
loop_
_entity.id
_entity.type
_entity.pdbx_description
1 polymer ?
#
loop_
_entity_poly.entity_id
_entity_poly.type
_entity_poly.pdbx_seq_one_letter_code
_entity_poly.pdbx_strand_id
1 'polypeptide(L)'
;MKMQRTFNRSGIRPLHQNCSFDNYRVECEGQMNALARARQYVEEFDGNIASFIFSGKPGTGKNHLAAAICNELLLRGKSVLIITVADIMSAMKDTFGNRETSEEQLLNDLSMVDLLVIDEIGMQTESRYEKVIINQIVDRRSSSKRPTGMLTNSNMEEMNKLLGERVMDRMRLGNSLWVIFNWESLPAPRYRQGVLRDFRATTALY
;
A
#
# COMPACT_ATOMS: atom_id res chain seq x y z
N MET A 1 -16.52 10.70 2.05
CA MET A 1 -15.99 10.53 3.43
C MET A 1 -14.81 11.47 3.63
N LYS A 2 -14.60 12.04 4.83
CA LYS A 2 -13.63 13.12 5.13
C LYS A 2 -12.22 12.95 4.51
N MET A 3 -11.71 11.72 4.42
CA MET A 3 -10.41 11.42 3.78
C MET A 3 -10.29 11.84 2.31
N GLN A 4 -11.37 11.81 1.53
CA GLN A 4 -11.36 12.31 0.15
C GLN A 4 -11.14 13.84 0.09
N ARG A 5 -11.49 14.57 1.16
CA ARG A 5 -11.23 16.01 1.27
C ARG A 5 -9.82 16.30 1.75
N THR A 6 -9.30 15.51 2.70
CA THR A 6 -7.94 15.67 3.24
C THR A 6 -6.86 15.29 2.22
N PHE A 7 -7.06 14.22 1.44
CA PHE A 7 -6.08 13.76 0.43
C PHE A 7 -6.49 14.02 -1.02
N ASN A 8 -7.61 14.73 -1.25
CA ASN A 8 -8.14 15.16 -2.55
C ASN A 8 -8.20 14.08 -3.65
N ARG A 9 -8.19 12.80 -3.28
CA ARG A 9 -8.03 11.66 -4.19
C ARG A 9 -8.87 10.48 -3.70
N SER A 10 -9.41 9.70 -4.63
CA SER A 10 -9.77 8.30 -4.36
C SER A 10 -8.56 7.61 -3.76
N GLY A 11 -8.72 6.73 -2.76
CA GLY A 11 -7.61 6.08 -2.05
C GLY A 11 -6.63 5.31 -2.94
N ILE A 12 -6.94 5.13 -4.23
CA ILE A 12 -6.06 4.57 -5.26
C ILE A 12 -5.85 5.63 -6.35
N ARG A 13 -4.59 5.87 -6.75
CA ARG A 13 -4.24 6.82 -7.83
C ARG A 13 -4.88 6.38 -9.15
N PRO A 14 -5.29 7.32 -10.05
CA PRO A 14 -5.95 6.99 -11.32
C PRO A 14 -5.22 5.95 -12.18
N LEU A 15 -3.88 5.97 -12.16
CA LEU A 15 -3.04 5.00 -12.87
C LEU A 15 -3.25 3.54 -12.41
N HIS A 16 -3.71 3.34 -11.17
CA HIS A 16 -3.87 2.02 -10.56
C HIS A 16 -5.34 1.66 -10.28
N GLN A 17 -6.29 2.53 -10.61
CA GLN A 17 -7.72 2.28 -10.38
C GLN A 17 -8.22 1.02 -11.10
N ASN A 18 -7.69 0.74 -12.29
CA ASN A 18 -8.09 -0.43 -13.08
C ASN A 18 -7.19 -1.66 -12.85
N CYS A 19 -6.27 -1.64 -11.87
CA CYS A 19 -5.47 -2.81 -11.55
C CYS A 19 -6.34 -3.85 -10.82
N SER A 20 -6.46 -5.05 -11.39
CA SER A 20 -7.13 -6.20 -10.77
C SER A 20 -6.19 -7.40 -10.77
N PHE A 21 -6.60 -8.49 -10.11
CA PHE A 21 -5.86 -9.74 -10.19
C PHE A 21 -5.93 -10.39 -11.57
N ASP A 22 -6.95 -10.06 -12.37
CA ASP A 22 -7.20 -10.69 -13.67
C ASP A 22 -6.33 -10.07 -14.77
N ASN A 23 -5.96 -8.79 -14.63
CA ASN A 23 -5.04 -8.11 -15.54
C ASN A 23 -3.59 -8.04 -15.02
N TYR A 24 -3.28 -8.77 -13.95
CA TYR A 24 -1.90 -9.00 -13.52
C TYR A 24 -1.26 -10.11 -14.37
N ARG A 25 -0.23 -9.76 -15.15
CA ARG A 25 0.44 -10.72 -16.04
C ARG A 25 1.44 -11.56 -15.27
N VAL A 26 1.34 -12.87 -15.47
CA VAL A 26 2.26 -13.87 -14.90
C VAL A 26 3.16 -14.41 -16.02
N GLU A 27 4.45 -14.12 -15.91
CA GLU A 27 5.53 -14.50 -16.81
C GLU A 27 6.56 -15.41 -16.12
N CYS A 28 6.53 -15.53 -14.78
CA CYS A 28 7.40 -16.41 -14.02
C CYS A 28 6.71 -16.99 -12.77
N GLU A 29 7.33 -18.03 -12.18
CA GLU A 29 6.81 -18.69 -10.98
C GLU A 29 6.71 -17.74 -9.78
N GLY A 30 7.66 -16.81 -9.62
CA GLY A 30 7.64 -15.80 -8.56
C GLY A 30 6.38 -14.91 -8.63
N GLN A 31 5.99 -14.49 -9.84
CA GLN A 31 4.77 -13.72 -10.07
C GLN A 31 3.51 -14.55 -9.80
N MET A 32 3.51 -15.82 -10.18
CA MET A 32 2.41 -16.75 -9.91
C MET A 32 2.18 -16.91 -8.40
N ASN A 33 3.25 -17.12 -7.64
CA ASN A 33 3.20 -17.23 -6.19
C ASN A 33 2.74 -15.92 -5.54
N ALA A 34 3.28 -14.77 -5.97
CA ALA A 34 2.87 -13.46 -5.48
C ALA A 34 1.37 -13.20 -5.70
N LEU A 35 0.86 -13.52 -6.90
CA LEU A 35 -0.56 -13.40 -7.24
C LEU A 35 -1.43 -14.32 -6.37
N ALA A 36 -1.05 -15.59 -6.23
CA ALA A 36 -1.79 -16.56 -5.43
C ALA A 36 -1.87 -16.14 -3.96
N ARG A 37 -0.76 -15.68 -3.39
CA ARG A 37 -0.69 -15.17 -2.01
C ARG A 37 -1.51 -13.90 -1.82
N ALA A 38 -1.51 -13.00 -2.80
CA ALA A 38 -2.33 -11.79 -2.74
C ALA A 38 -3.84 -12.10 -2.81
N ARG A 39 -4.24 -13.10 -3.61
CA ARG A 39 -5.63 -13.59 -3.62
C ARG A 39 -6.02 -14.20 -2.28
N GLN A 40 -5.17 -15.09 -1.74
CA GLN A 40 -5.39 -15.68 -0.42
C GLN A 40 -5.52 -14.61 0.68
N TYR A 41 -4.68 -13.57 0.63
CA TYR A 41 -4.74 -12.45 1.57
C TYR A 41 -6.11 -11.76 1.60
N VAL A 42 -6.72 -11.54 0.42
CA VAL A 42 -8.04 -10.91 0.32
C VAL A 42 -9.13 -11.83 0.87
N GLU A 43 -9.06 -13.13 0.59
CA GLU A 43 -10.02 -14.10 1.12
C GLU A 43 -9.98 -14.22 2.65
N GLU A 44 -8.78 -14.13 3.22
CA GLU A 44 -8.55 -14.22 4.67
C GLU A 44 -8.55 -12.86 5.38
N PHE A 45 -8.97 -11.79 4.71
CA PHE A 45 -8.86 -10.43 5.25
C PHE A 45 -9.76 -10.20 6.47
N ASP A 46 -10.99 -10.72 6.44
CA ASP A 46 -11.97 -10.49 7.50
C ASP A 46 -11.60 -11.24 8.79
N GLY A 47 -11.48 -10.51 9.89
CA GLY A 47 -11.13 -11.07 11.20
C GLY A 47 -9.64 -11.35 11.40
N ASN A 48 -8.79 -10.99 10.42
CA ASN A 48 -7.35 -11.19 10.47
C ASN A 48 -6.60 -9.86 10.65
N ILE A 49 -5.48 -9.89 11.37
CA ILE A 49 -4.59 -8.73 11.59
C ILE A 49 -3.40 -8.77 10.61
N ALA A 50 -3.42 -9.70 9.66
CA ALA A 50 -2.34 -9.93 8.71
C ALA A 50 -2.00 -8.65 7.94
N SER A 51 -0.81 -8.13 8.23
CA SER A 51 -0.18 -7.07 7.44
C SER A 51 0.63 -7.70 6.30
N PHE A 52 1.02 -6.90 5.31
CA PHE A 52 1.86 -7.39 4.22
C PHE A 52 3.00 -6.44 3.88
N ILE A 53 4.09 -7.02 3.37
CA ILE A 53 5.25 -6.30 2.85
C ILE A 53 5.57 -6.88 1.47
N PHE A 54 5.53 -6.01 0.45
CA PHE A 54 6.01 -6.29 -0.88
C PHE A 54 7.35 -5.57 -1.08
N SER A 55 8.41 -6.35 -1.26
CA SER A 55 9.78 -5.86 -1.41
C SER A 55 10.33 -6.28 -2.76
N GLY A 56 11.02 -5.38 -3.48
CA GLY A 56 11.74 -5.73 -4.71
C GLY A 56 11.93 -4.54 -5.63
N LYS A 57 12.53 -4.73 -6.81
CA LYS A 57 12.88 -3.59 -7.69
C LYS A 57 11.64 -2.83 -8.22
N PRO A 58 11.76 -1.56 -8.62
CA PRO A 58 10.71 -0.85 -9.36
C PRO A 58 10.28 -1.62 -10.63
N GLY A 59 9.01 -1.48 -11.01
CA GLY A 59 8.47 -2.10 -12.24
C GLY A 59 8.21 -3.61 -12.17
N THR A 60 8.29 -4.22 -10.99
CA THR A 60 8.01 -5.65 -10.77
C THR A 60 6.54 -5.96 -10.49
N GLY A 61 5.68 -4.93 -10.37
CA GLY A 61 4.24 -5.11 -10.19
C GLY A 61 3.72 -5.05 -8.73
N LYS A 62 4.55 -4.63 -7.76
CA LYS A 62 4.15 -4.44 -6.35
C LYS A 62 2.88 -3.58 -6.21
N ASN A 63 2.90 -2.39 -6.80
CA ASN A 63 1.78 -1.45 -6.78
C ASN A 63 0.53 -2.00 -7.47
N HIS A 64 0.70 -2.84 -8.51
CA HIS A 64 -0.43 -3.47 -9.19
C HIS A 64 -1.13 -4.44 -8.24
N LEU A 65 -0.40 -5.36 -7.61
CA LEU A 65 -1.00 -6.32 -6.68
C LEU A 65 -1.59 -5.64 -5.45
N ALA A 66 -0.94 -4.59 -4.93
CA ALA A 66 -1.50 -3.80 -3.84
C ALA A 66 -2.81 -3.09 -4.24
N ALA A 67 -2.87 -2.53 -5.44
CA ALA A 67 -4.09 -1.92 -5.97
C ALA A 67 -5.19 -2.95 -6.23
N ALA A 68 -4.84 -4.14 -6.73
CA ALA A 68 -5.78 -5.24 -6.90
C ALA A 68 -6.38 -5.69 -5.55
N ILE A 69 -5.55 -5.87 -4.51
CA ILE A 69 -6.02 -6.13 -3.13
C ILE A 69 -6.98 -5.02 -2.68
N CYS A 70 -6.59 -3.75 -2.82
CA CYS A 70 -7.41 -2.62 -2.40
C CYS A 70 -8.74 -2.54 -3.15
N ASN A 71 -8.76 -2.81 -4.46
CA ASN A 71 -9.96 -2.82 -5.27
C ASN A 71 -10.94 -3.93 -4.86
N GLU A 72 -10.45 -5.14 -4.62
CA GLU A 72 -11.30 -6.22 -4.11
C GLU A 72 -11.89 -5.89 -2.73
N LEU A 73 -11.10 -5.30 -1.84
CA LEU A 73 -11.59 -4.88 -0.52
C LEU A 73 -12.61 -3.74 -0.60
N LEU A 74 -12.44 -2.81 -1.54
CA LEU A 74 -13.45 -1.77 -1.83
C LEU A 74 -14.78 -2.39 -2.27
N LEU A 75 -14.74 -3.42 -3.13
CA LEU A 75 -15.94 -4.16 -3.55
C LEU A 75 -16.61 -4.88 -2.37
N ARG A 76 -15.83 -5.31 -1.37
CA ARG A 76 -16.33 -5.87 -0.10
C ARG A 76 -16.78 -4.79 0.91
N GLY A 77 -16.85 -3.52 0.51
CA GLY A 77 -17.31 -2.41 1.35
C GLY A 77 -16.29 -1.93 2.40
N LYS A 78 -15.02 -2.32 2.28
CA LYS A 78 -13.94 -1.88 3.18
C LYS A 78 -13.38 -0.52 2.75
N SER A 79 -12.90 0.23 3.73
CA SER A 79 -12.16 1.47 3.49
C SER A 79 -10.67 1.18 3.25
N VAL A 80 -10.14 1.65 2.13
CA VAL A 80 -8.72 1.45 1.77
C VAL A 80 -8.05 2.77 1.37
N LEU A 81 -6.75 2.86 1.61
CA LEU A 81 -5.92 3.98 1.16
C LEU A 81 -4.52 3.49 0.76
N ILE A 82 -4.06 3.88 -0.42
CA ILE A 82 -2.68 3.78 -0.88
C ILE A 82 -2.09 5.19 -0.90
N ILE A 83 -1.01 5.40 -0.15
CA ILE A 83 -0.37 6.70 -0.01
C ILE A 83 1.14 6.53 0.04
N THR A 84 1.89 7.44 -0.58
CA THR A 84 3.36 7.40 -0.49
C THR A 84 3.81 8.05 0.81
N VAL A 85 4.98 7.66 1.32
CA VAL A 85 5.59 8.33 2.47
C VAL A 85 5.76 9.84 2.21
N ALA A 86 6.11 10.22 0.97
CA ALA A 86 6.20 11.61 0.54
C ALA A 86 4.90 12.39 0.78
N ASP A 87 3.76 11.82 0.36
CA ASP A 87 2.45 12.42 0.48
C ASP A 87 2.02 12.51 1.96
N ILE A 88 2.34 11.51 2.79
CA ILE A 88 2.14 11.57 4.25
C ILE A 88 2.95 12.75 4.83
N MET A 89 4.24 12.84 4.54
CA MET A 89 5.11 13.89 5.07
C MET A 89 4.69 15.28 4.60
N SER A 90 4.23 15.43 3.35
CA SER A 90 3.67 16.68 2.86
C SER A 90 2.42 17.07 3.63
N ALA A 91 1.48 16.14 3.79
CA ALA A 91 0.24 16.40 4.53
C ALA A 91 0.51 16.75 6.01
N MET A 92 1.49 16.11 6.65
CA MET A 92 1.92 16.46 8.00
C MET A 92 2.46 17.89 8.07
N LYS A 93 3.34 18.29 7.13
CA LYS A 93 3.89 19.65 7.08
C LYS A 93 2.81 20.72 6.86
N ASP A 94 1.81 20.42 6.03
CA ASP A 94 0.71 21.35 5.76
C ASP A 94 -0.14 21.64 7.01
N THR A 95 -0.18 20.72 7.99
CA THR A 95 -0.87 20.96 9.27
C THR A 95 -0.21 22.05 10.13
N PHE A 96 1.09 22.33 9.96
CA PHE A 96 1.76 23.39 10.73
C PHE A 96 1.27 24.80 10.33
N GLY A 97 0.83 24.97 9.09
CA GLY A 97 0.33 26.24 8.56
C GLY A 97 -1.19 26.38 8.63
N ASN A 98 -1.92 25.30 8.90
CA ASN A 98 -3.38 25.26 8.85
C ASN A 98 -3.99 25.02 10.24
N ARG A 99 -4.97 25.85 10.64
CA ARG A 99 -5.68 25.69 11.92
C ARG A 99 -6.81 24.66 11.88
N GLU A 100 -7.24 24.22 10.69
CA GLU A 100 -8.39 23.33 10.53
C GLU A 100 -8.08 21.84 10.73
N THR A 101 -6.85 21.42 10.42
CA THR A 101 -6.44 20.01 10.49
C THR A 101 -5.14 19.90 11.27
N SER A 102 -5.17 19.18 12.39
CA SER A 102 -3.97 18.90 13.19
C SER A 102 -3.27 17.61 12.75
N GLU A 103 -1.98 17.48 13.07
CA GLU A 103 -1.23 16.22 12.90
C GLU A 103 -1.96 15.02 13.53
N GLU A 104 -2.51 15.22 14.73
CA GLU A 104 -3.24 14.18 15.46
C GLU A 104 -4.49 13.72 14.71
N GLN A 105 -5.25 14.65 14.11
CA GLN A 105 -6.39 14.29 13.28
C GLN A 105 -5.95 13.49 12.05
N LEU A 106 -4.85 13.90 11.41
CA LEU A 106 -4.32 13.20 10.23
C LEU A 106 -3.85 11.78 10.57
N LEU A 107 -3.15 11.60 11.69
CA LEU A 107 -2.74 10.29 12.20
C LEU A 107 -3.95 9.40 12.51
N ASN A 108 -5.01 9.97 13.09
CA ASN A 108 -6.24 9.24 13.36
C ASN A 108 -6.95 8.83 12.07
N ASP A 109 -7.07 9.72 11.07
CA ASP A 109 -7.67 9.40 9.78
C ASP A 109 -6.91 8.25 9.08
N LEU A 110 -5.58 8.31 9.04
CA LEU A 110 -4.72 7.26 8.47
C LEU A 110 -4.81 5.93 9.26
N SER A 111 -5.02 6.00 10.57
CA SER A 111 -5.19 4.82 11.42
C SER A 111 -6.59 4.20 11.31
N MET A 112 -7.56 4.96 10.77
CA MET A 112 -8.96 4.56 10.78
C MET A 112 -9.43 3.70 9.61
N VAL A 113 -8.69 3.68 8.50
CA VAL A 113 -9.02 2.82 7.35
C VAL A 113 -8.80 1.35 7.66
N ASP A 114 -9.61 0.48 7.04
CA ASP A 114 -9.51 -0.96 7.19
C ASP A 114 -8.17 -1.48 6.64
N LEU A 115 -7.73 -0.98 5.47
CA LEU A 115 -6.39 -1.24 4.94
C LEU A 115 -5.68 0.06 4.54
N LEU A 116 -4.50 0.30 5.12
CA LEU A 116 -3.58 1.35 4.70
C LEU A 116 -2.38 0.70 4.01
N VAL A 117 -2.11 1.08 2.78
CA VAL A 117 -0.90 0.72 2.05
C VAL A 117 0.01 1.94 1.98
N ILE A 118 1.21 1.80 2.54
CA ILE A 118 2.25 2.83 2.52
C ILE A 118 3.25 2.46 1.43
N ASP A 119 3.37 3.32 0.43
CA ASP A 119 4.24 3.14 -0.73
C ASP A 119 5.53 3.95 -0.61
N GLU A 120 6.55 3.55 -1.37
CA GLU A 120 7.86 4.19 -1.46
C GLU A 120 8.62 4.26 -0.12
N ILE A 121 8.41 3.28 0.78
CA ILE A 121 9.17 3.21 2.04
C ILE A 121 10.65 2.96 1.70
N GLY A 122 11.51 3.81 2.26
CA GLY A 122 12.96 3.75 2.06
C GLY A 122 13.45 4.35 0.76
N MET A 123 12.60 5.06 -0.01
CA MET A 123 13.04 5.80 -1.19
C MET A 123 13.54 7.22 -0.88
N GLN A 124 13.21 7.79 0.28
CA GLN A 124 13.56 9.16 0.66
C GLN A 124 14.62 9.20 1.77
N THR A 125 15.23 10.38 1.94
CA THR A 125 16.23 10.67 2.96
C THR A 125 15.67 10.36 4.34
N GLU A 126 16.32 9.45 5.07
CA GLU A 126 15.94 8.90 6.38
C GLU A 126 15.78 9.96 7.50
N SER A 127 14.79 10.84 7.40
CA SER A 127 14.55 11.85 8.42
C SER A 127 14.03 11.17 9.70
N ARG A 128 14.55 11.59 10.86
CA ARG A 128 14.09 11.08 12.16
C ARG A 128 12.57 11.26 12.34
N TYR A 129 12.02 12.34 11.78
CA TYR A 129 10.59 12.64 11.85
C TYR A 129 9.76 11.64 11.04
N GLU A 130 10.17 11.29 9.82
CA GLU A 130 9.51 10.27 9.01
C GLU A 130 9.40 8.93 9.75
N LYS A 131 10.52 8.47 10.33
CA LYS A 131 10.55 7.24 11.14
C LYS A 131 9.55 7.32 12.30
N VAL A 132 9.48 8.45 13.00
CA VAL A 132 8.53 8.66 14.11
C VAL A 132 7.08 8.56 13.62
N ILE A 133 6.73 9.21 12.50
CA ILE A 133 5.36 9.20 11.97
C ILE A 133 4.97 7.80 11.50
N ILE A 134 5.82 7.10 10.75
CA ILE A 134 5.53 5.72 10.31
C ILE A 134 5.35 4.80 11.53
N ASN A 135 6.22 4.92 12.53
CA ASN A 135 6.11 4.14 13.77
C ASN A 135 4.77 4.39 14.48
N GLN A 136 4.34 5.65 14.58
CA GLN A 136 3.04 6.00 15.19
C GLN A 136 1.87 5.41 14.41
N ILE A 137 1.88 5.49 13.08
CA ILE A 137 0.83 4.92 12.23
C ILE A 137 0.75 3.40 12.43
N VAL A 138 1.88 2.69 12.33
CA VAL A 138 1.90 1.23 12.46
C VAL A 138 1.50 0.79 13.87
N ASP A 139 1.96 1.47 14.91
CA ASP A 139 1.63 1.13 16.30
C ASP A 139 0.13 1.34 16.59
N ARG A 140 -0.47 2.45 16.14
CA ARG A 140 -1.91 2.73 16.29
C ARG A 140 -2.77 1.70 15.55
N ARG A 141 -2.38 1.37 14.30
CA ARG A 141 -3.11 0.41 13.46
C ARG A 141 -3.03 -1.01 14.02
N SER A 142 -1.83 -1.47 14.36
CA SER A 142 -1.64 -2.81 14.95
C SER A 142 -2.35 -2.96 16.29
N SER A 143 -2.29 -1.95 17.16
CA SER A 143 -3.03 -1.93 18.44
C SER A 143 -4.55 -1.97 18.25
N SER A 144 -5.04 -1.40 17.15
CA SER A 144 -6.45 -1.40 16.76
C SER A 144 -6.83 -2.62 15.91
N LYS A 145 -5.96 -3.63 15.80
CA LYS A 145 -6.17 -4.84 14.98
C LYS A 145 -6.44 -4.53 13.49
N ARG A 146 -5.83 -3.47 12.97
CA ARG A 146 -5.96 -3.04 11.57
C ARG A 146 -4.67 -3.33 10.80
N PRO A 147 -4.75 -4.05 9.67
CA PRO A 147 -3.58 -4.43 8.89
C PRO A 147 -2.96 -3.24 8.15
N THR A 148 -1.66 -3.32 7.88
CA THR A 148 -0.93 -2.34 7.07
C THR A 148 -0.21 -3.06 5.93
N GLY A 149 -0.27 -2.49 4.73
CA GLY A 149 0.54 -2.89 3.59
C GLY A 149 1.76 -1.98 3.45
N MET A 150 2.92 -2.53 3.14
CA MET A 150 4.12 -1.75 2.85
C MET A 150 4.70 -2.15 1.50
N LEU A 151 5.00 -1.16 0.66
CA LEU A 151 5.69 -1.35 -0.61
C LEU A 151 7.07 -0.70 -0.52
N THR A 152 8.10 -1.47 -0.83
CA THR A 152 9.49 -1.01 -0.72
C THR A 152 10.38 -1.60 -1.81
N ASN A 153 11.48 -0.89 -2.09
CA ASN A 153 12.57 -1.42 -2.89
C ASN A 153 13.68 -2.05 -2.04
N SER A 154 13.58 -1.93 -0.73
CA SER A 154 14.56 -2.40 0.24
C SER A 154 14.34 -3.85 0.66
N ASN A 155 15.41 -4.55 1.00
CA ASN A 155 15.36 -5.89 1.56
C ASN A 155 14.99 -5.88 3.07
N MET A 156 14.90 -7.06 3.69
CA MET A 156 14.50 -7.18 5.09
C MET A 156 15.47 -6.50 6.06
N GLU A 157 16.78 -6.63 5.84
CA GLU A 157 17.79 -6.01 6.71
C GLU A 157 17.75 -4.49 6.64
N GLU A 158 17.60 -3.95 5.43
CA GLU A 158 17.44 -2.52 5.20
C GLU A 158 16.16 -1.99 5.85
N MET A 159 15.04 -2.71 5.72
CA MET A 159 13.79 -2.35 6.39
C MET A 159 13.90 -2.37 7.91
N ASN A 160 14.59 -3.37 8.48
CA ASN A 160 14.87 -3.42 9.92
C ASN A 160 15.72 -2.23 10.38
N LYS A 161 16.73 -1.83 9.60
CA LYS A 161 17.55 -0.64 9.90
C LYS A 161 16.75 0.66 9.78
N LEU A 162 15.81 0.71 8.84
CA LEU A 162 15.04 1.91 8.54
C LEU A 162 13.91 2.16 9.56
N LEU A 163 13.10 1.14 9.83
CA LEU A 163 11.91 1.24 10.70
C LEU A 163 12.16 0.76 12.13
N GLY A 164 13.21 -0.01 12.36
CA GLY A 164 13.52 -0.63 13.64
C GLY A 164 12.72 -1.92 13.87
N GLU A 165 13.27 -2.78 14.74
CA GLU A 165 12.70 -4.10 15.04
C GLU A 165 11.26 -4.03 15.54
N ARG A 166 10.93 -3.03 16.36
CA ARG A 166 9.58 -2.87 16.92
C ARG A 166 8.51 -2.77 15.83
N VAL A 167 8.72 -1.99 14.77
CA VAL A 167 7.75 -1.87 13.68
C VAL A 167 7.68 -3.16 12.88
N MET A 168 8.82 -3.78 12.64
CA MET A 168 8.89 -5.01 11.87
C MET A 168 8.20 -6.17 12.59
N ASP A 169 8.27 -6.23 13.92
CA ASP A 169 7.51 -7.17 14.74
C ASP A 169 6.00 -6.93 14.65
N ARG A 170 5.54 -5.66 14.64
CA ARG A 170 4.12 -5.35 14.42
C ARG A 170 3.64 -5.78 13.04
N MET A 171 4.50 -5.65 12.03
CA MET A 171 4.20 -6.09 10.66
C MET A 171 4.20 -7.61 10.51
N ARG A 172 4.78 -8.35 11.46
CA ARG A 172 4.82 -9.83 11.49
C ARG A 172 3.72 -10.48 12.32
N LEU A 173 2.75 -9.71 12.81
CA LEU A 173 1.63 -10.26 13.59
C LEU A 173 0.69 -11.10 12.72
N GLY A 174 0.28 -12.25 13.24
CA GLY A 174 -0.62 -13.18 12.57
C GLY A 174 0.01 -13.83 11.34
N ASN A 175 -0.81 -14.10 10.32
CA ASN A 175 -0.35 -14.66 9.04
C ASN A 175 0.20 -13.56 8.12
N SER A 176 1.15 -12.77 8.61
CA SER A 176 1.72 -11.65 7.85
C SER A 176 2.33 -12.13 6.54
N LEU A 177 2.05 -11.42 5.45
CA LEU A 177 2.50 -11.78 4.12
C LEU A 177 3.75 -11.00 3.72
N TRP A 178 4.90 -11.65 3.63
CA TRP A 178 6.10 -11.08 3.01
C TRP A 178 6.32 -11.70 1.63
N VAL A 179 6.31 -10.87 0.58
CA VAL A 179 6.58 -11.31 -0.79
C VAL A 179 7.77 -10.53 -1.35
N ILE A 180 8.75 -11.26 -1.88
CA ILE A 180 9.93 -10.70 -2.54
C ILE A 180 9.75 -10.79 -4.06
N PHE A 181 9.83 -9.63 -4.71
CA PHE A 181 9.69 -9.41 -6.14
C PHE A 181 11.10 -9.34 -6.75
N ASN A 182 11.70 -10.51 -6.97
CA ASN A 182 13.08 -10.68 -7.43
C ASN A 182 13.23 -10.93 -8.94
N TRP A 183 12.20 -10.64 -9.74
CA TRP A 183 12.22 -10.75 -11.19
C TRP A 183 12.53 -9.41 -11.88
N GLU A 184 12.76 -9.46 -13.20
CA GLU A 184 13.04 -8.27 -14.01
C GLU A 184 11.85 -7.31 -14.09
N SER A 185 12.16 -6.02 -14.27
CA SER A 185 11.16 -4.98 -14.45
C SER A 185 10.39 -5.20 -15.76
N LEU A 186 9.07 -5.10 -15.72
CA LEU A 186 8.24 -5.12 -16.92
C LEU A 186 8.59 -3.90 -17.80
N PRO A 187 8.88 -4.08 -19.10
CA PRO A 187 9.14 -2.96 -20.00
C PRO A 187 7.97 -1.97 -20.01
N ALA A 188 8.26 -0.66 -19.91
CA ALA A 188 7.24 0.40 -19.83
C ALA A 188 6.10 0.34 -20.89
N PRO A 189 6.36 -0.05 -22.17
CA PRO A 189 5.29 -0.22 -23.15
C PRO A 189 4.30 -1.34 -22.80
N ARG A 190 4.80 -2.42 -22.19
CA ARG A 190 4.01 -3.61 -21.83
C ARG A 190 3.16 -3.34 -20.59
N TYR A 191 3.69 -2.61 -19.61
CA TYR A 191 2.93 -2.18 -18.43
C TYR A 191 1.75 -1.28 -18.83
N ARG A 192 1.99 -0.26 -19.67
CA ARG A 192 0.91 0.62 -20.16
C ARG A 192 -0.13 -0.12 -20.99
N GLN A 193 0.25 -1.10 -21.81
CA GLN A 193 -0.73 -1.88 -22.57
C GLN A 193 -1.64 -2.75 -21.68
N GLY A 194 -1.11 -3.31 -20.58
CA GLY A 194 -1.93 -4.05 -19.62
C GLY A 194 -2.96 -3.17 -18.91
N VAL A 195 -2.54 -1.98 -18.46
CA VAL A 195 -3.41 -1.03 -17.74
C VAL A 195 -4.39 -0.30 -18.67
N LEU A 196 -4.00 0.00 -19.92
CA LEU A 196 -4.79 0.80 -20.86
C LEU A 196 -5.69 -0.01 -21.81
N ARG A 197 -5.39 -1.30 -22.08
CA ARG A 197 -6.28 -2.13 -22.93
C ARG A 197 -7.69 -2.23 -22.33
N ASP A 198 -7.77 -2.31 -21.01
CA ASP A 198 -9.06 -2.42 -20.32
C ASP A 198 -9.74 -1.07 -20.08
N PHE A 199 -9.02 0.06 -20.19
CA PHE A 199 -9.65 1.39 -20.14
C PHE A 199 -10.72 1.54 -21.22
N ARG A 200 -10.49 0.94 -22.41
CA ARG A 200 -11.46 0.94 -23.53
C ARG A 200 -12.59 -0.09 -23.36
N ALA A 201 -12.41 -1.12 -22.53
CA ALA A 201 -13.46 -2.10 -22.25
C ALA A 201 -14.46 -1.58 -21.20
N THR A 202 -13.98 -0.83 -20.19
CA THR A 202 -14.83 -0.30 -19.11
C THR A 202 -15.61 0.96 -19.52
N THR A 203 -15.19 1.70 -20.57
CA THR A 203 -15.98 2.85 -21.07
C THR A 203 -17.19 2.45 -21.93
N ALA A 204 -17.42 1.15 -22.17
CA ALA A 204 -18.58 0.66 -22.91
C ALA A 204 -19.78 0.31 -22.01
N LEU A 205 -19.69 0.53 -20.70
CA LEU A 205 -20.74 0.19 -19.72
C LEU A 205 -21.15 1.38 -18.82
N TYR A 206 -20.92 2.61 -19.25
CA TYR A 206 -21.51 3.83 -18.67
C TYR A 206 -22.15 4.69 -19.75
#